data_AF-A0A6J4RW61-F1
#
_entry.id   AF-A0A6J4RW61-F1
#
_cell.length_a   1.000
_cell.length_b   1.000
_cell.length_c   1.000
_cell.angle_alpha   90.00
_cell.angle_beta   90.00
_cell.angle_gamma   90.00
#
_symmetry.space_group_name_H-M   'P 1'
#
loop_
_entity.id
_entity.type
_entity.pdbx_description
1 polymer ?
#
loop_
_entity_poly.entity_id
_entity_poly.type
_entity_poly.pdbx_seq_one_letter_code
_entity_poly.pdbx_strand_id
1 'polypeptide(L)'
;MKRILVVTSMILAACGNKEEPETITGPKGEVFYKRVVADHLSDPWEITYGPDNFLWVTEAKGYRVSKINPADGTRKILLDLNHAKNFTRYDQVKMGKDKDKPWPQGGLMGLALHPQLLGDNPYVYLAYVYNFSGADAENKGCAEKFGGCFYTTRIVKYKYDAKADTLKELELLCDTIPGSSDHNGGKV
;
A
#
# COMPACT_ATOMS: atom_id res chain seq x y z
N MET A 1 12.44 57.34 -28.21
CA MET A 1 12.84 55.93 -28.41
C MET A 1 11.89 55.05 -27.59
N LYS A 2 10.90 54.42 -28.23
CA LYS A 2 9.94 53.52 -27.55
C LYS A 2 10.51 52.11 -27.55
N ARG A 3 10.82 51.55 -26.37
CA ARG A 3 11.25 50.16 -26.21
C ARG A 3 10.01 49.28 -26.14
N ILE A 4 9.81 48.43 -27.15
CA ILE A 4 8.78 47.40 -27.17
C ILE A 4 9.37 46.17 -26.49
N LEU A 5 8.77 45.73 -25.38
CA LEU A 5 9.10 44.48 -24.71
C LEU A 5 8.25 43.37 -25.34
N VAL A 6 8.88 42.44 -26.07
CA VAL A 6 8.21 41.23 -26.56
C VAL A 6 8.41 40.15 -25.49
N VAL A 7 7.33 39.78 -24.80
CA VAL A 7 7.32 38.65 -23.87
C VAL A 7 6.94 37.41 -24.67
N THR A 8 7.93 36.60 -25.01
CA THR A 8 7.72 35.31 -25.67
C THR A 8 7.29 34.30 -24.61
N SER A 9 6.00 33.97 -24.57
CA SER A 9 5.46 32.91 -23.72
C SER A 9 5.91 31.55 -24.27
N MET A 10 6.89 30.90 -23.64
CA MET A 10 7.19 29.49 -23.88
C MET A 10 6.08 28.65 -23.24
N ILE A 11 5.22 28.09 -24.09
CA ILE A 11 4.31 27.00 -23.68
C ILE A 11 5.16 25.74 -23.55
N LEU A 12 5.52 25.35 -22.33
CA LEU A 12 6.02 24.00 -22.06
C LEU A 12 4.84 23.03 -22.22
N ALA A 13 4.73 22.40 -23.39
CA ALA A 13 3.97 21.18 -23.54
C ALA A 13 4.74 20.07 -22.79
N ALA A 14 4.32 19.78 -21.56
CA ALA A 14 4.74 18.57 -20.86
C ALA A 14 4.09 17.36 -21.53
N CYS A 15 4.65 16.92 -22.66
CA CYS A 15 4.40 15.58 -23.17
C CYS A 15 4.99 14.60 -22.15
N GLY A 16 4.14 14.05 -21.27
CA GLY A 16 4.52 12.91 -20.46
C GLY A 16 4.92 11.78 -21.41
N ASN A 17 6.17 11.33 -21.31
CA ASN A 17 6.67 10.18 -22.06
C ASN A 17 5.80 8.96 -21.73
N LYS A 18 4.84 8.64 -22.59
CA LYS A 18 4.22 7.31 -22.57
C LYS A 18 5.23 6.38 -23.21
N GLU A 19 6.02 5.71 -22.37
CA GLU A 19 6.88 4.62 -22.85
C GLU A 19 6.02 3.60 -23.59
N GLU A 20 6.42 3.27 -24.82
CA GLU A 20 5.74 2.25 -25.60
C GLU A 20 5.87 0.88 -24.90
N PRO A 21 4.83 0.02 -24.97
CA PRO A 21 4.89 -1.29 -24.34
C PRO A 21 6.05 -2.13 -24.89
N GLU A 22 6.83 -2.71 -23.98
CA GLU A 22 7.85 -3.71 -24.30
C GLU A 22 7.17 -4.99 -24.81
N THR A 23 7.63 -5.53 -25.94
CA THR A 23 7.14 -6.83 -26.45
C THR A 23 7.96 -7.97 -25.85
N ILE A 24 7.29 -8.93 -25.23
CA ILE A 24 7.90 -10.12 -24.62
C ILE A 24 7.39 -11.36 -25.34
N THR A 25 8.32 -12.21 -25.76
CA THR A 25 7.98 -13.51 -26.35
C THR A 25 8.24 -14.62 -25.32
N GLY A 26 7.20 -15.38 -24.99
CA GLY A 26 7.24 -16.54 -24.11
C GLY A 26 8.00 -17.72 -24.73
N PRO A 27 8.33 -18.74 -23.91
CA PRO A 27 9.14 -19.87 -24.34
C PRO A 27 8.48 -20.75 -25.41
N LYS A 28 7.17 -20.60 -25.67
CA LYS A 28 6.47 -21.31 -26.76
C LYS A 28 6.00 -20.35 -27.87
N GLY A 29 6.54 -19.14 -27.93
CA GLY A 29 6.20 -18.14 -28.95
C GLY A 29 4.98 -17.28 -28.60
N GLU A 30 4.49 -17.31 -27.36
CA GLU A 30 3.42 -16.42 -26.90
C GLU A 30 3.88 -14.97 -26.92
N VAL A 31 3.09 -14.05 -27.47
CA VAL A 31 3.46 -12.62 -27.50
C VAL A 31 2.67 -11.85 -26.46
N PHE A 32 3.38 -11.15 -25.58
CA PHE A 32 2.82 -10.26 -24.56
C PHE A 32 3.35 -8.84 -24.73
N TYR A 33 2.56 -7.87 -24.31
CA TYR A 33 2.98 -6.49 -24.18
C TYR A 33 3.06 -6.12 -22.70
N LYS A 34 4.21 -5.61 -22.28
CA LYS A 34 4.49 -5.19 -20.91
C LYS A 34 4.64 -3.69 -20.88
N ARG A 35 4.01 -3.06 -19.88
CA ARG A 35 4.23 -1.65 -19.56
C ARG A 35 4.26 -1.49 -18.05
N VAL A 36 5.11 -0.60 -17.56
CA VAL A 36 5.09 -0.18 -16.16
C VAL A 36 3.87 0.73 -15.96
N VAL A 37 2.93 0.31 -15.11
CA VAL A 37 1.73 1.09 -14.78
C VAL A 37 2.01 2.03 -13.61
N ALA A 38 2.72 1.56 -12.59
CA ALA A 38 3.16 2.36 -11.46
C ALA A 38 4.46 1.79 -10.89
N ASP A 39 5.29 2.68 -10.35
CA ASP A 39 6.54 2.36 -9.68
C ASP A 39 6.67 3.15 -8.36
N HIS A 40 7.79 2.95 -7.66
CA HIS A 40 8.10 3.61 -6.38
C HIS A 40 7.00 3.45 -5.31
N LEU A 41 6.30 2.32 -5.31
CA LEU A 41 5.38 1.94 -4.23
C LEU A 41 6.16 1.40 -3.03
N SER A 42 5.62 1.57 -1.83
CA SER A 42 6.25 1.12 -0.59
C SER A 42 5.89 -0.34 -0.26
N ASP A 43 6.54 -1.26 -0.98
CA ASP A 43 6.30 -2.71 -0.93
C ASP A 43 4.82 -3.05 -1.20
N PRO A 44 4.36 -2.96 -2.46
CA PRO A 44 2.99 -3.30 -2.82
C PRO A 44 2.70 -4.77 -2.46
N TRP A 45 1.56 -5.02 -1.83
CA TRP A 45 1.22 -6.34 -1.27
C TRP A 45 0.01 -6.99 -1.95
N GLU A 46 -1.16 -6.35 -1.86
CA GLU A 46 -2.39 -6.82 -2.49
C GLU A 46 -2.78 -5.88 -3.64
N ILE A 47 -3.38 -6.44 -4.68
CA ILE A 47 -3.94 -5.70 -5.81
C ILE A 47 -5.32 -6.24 -6.16
N THR A 48 -6.32 -5.38 -6.24
CA THR A 48 -7.68 -5.73 -6.64
C THR A 48 -8.17 -4.78 -7.72
N TYR A 49 -8.79 -5.31 -8.77
CA TYR A 49 -9.46 -4.48 -9.76
C TYR A 49 -10.81 -4.03 -9.21
N GLY A 50 -10.97 -2.73 -8.99
CA GLY A 50 -12.18 -2.16 -8.41
C GLY A 50 -13.32 -2.02 -9.40
N PRO A 51 -14.58 -1.96 -8.93
CA PRO A 51 -15.74 -1.70 -9.78
C PRO A 51 -15.74 -0.30 -10.41
N ASP A 52 -14.83 0.59 -9.99
CA ASP A 52 -14.60 1.92 -10.56
C ASP A 52 -13.58 1.92 -11.71
N ASN A 53 -13.11 0.74 -12.15
CA ASN A 53 -12.07 0.55 -13.18
C ASN A 53 -10.67 0.99 -12.77
N PHE A 54 -10.42 1.18 -11.47
CA PHE A 54 -9.09 1.46 -10.92
C PHE A 54 -8.51 0.20 -10.27
N LEU A 55 -7.18 0.11 -10.24
CA LEU A 55 -6.46 -0.83 -9.39
C LEU A 55 -6.46 -0.27 -7.96
N TRP A 56 -6.86 -1.08 -7.00
CA TRP A 56 -6.73 -0.80 -5.58
C TRP A 56 -5.57 -1.60 -5.01
N VAL A 57 -4.63 -0.92 -4.35
CA VAL A 57 -3.36 -1.50 -3.94
C VAL A 57 -3.08 -1.17 -2.48
N THR A 58 -2.63 -2.16 -1.72
CA THR A 58 -2.03 -1.95 -0.39
C THR A 58 -0.52 -1.89 -0.49
N GLU A 59 0.08 -0.97 0.25
CA GLU A 59 1.54 -0.79 0.37
C GLU A 59 1.97 -1.18 1.80
N ALA A 60 2.62 -2.34 1.94
CA ALA A 60 2.88 -2.96 3.25
C ALA A 60 3.77 -2.11 4.15
N LYS A 61 4.90 -1.59 3.64
CA LYS A 61 5.81 -0.77 4.44
C LYS A 61 5.31 0.65 4.64
N GLY A 62 4.59 1.18 3.64
CA GLY A 62 4.01 2.52 3.65
C GLY A 62 2.73 2.63 4.47
N TYR A 63 2.04 1.51 4.71
CA TYR A 63 0.72 1.43 5.32
C TYR A 63 -0.31 2.30 4.60
N ARG A 64 -0.32 2.23 3.26
CA ARG A 64 -1.20 3.04 2.43
C ARG A 64 -2.11 2.18 1.57
N VAL A 65 -3.33 2.66 1.37
CA VAL A 65 -4.23 2.18 0.31
C VAL A 65 -4.19 3.22 -0.81
N SER A 66 -3.86 2.77 -2.01
CA SER A 66 -3.74 3.61 -3.20
C SER A 66 -4.70 3.13 -4.30
N LYS A 67 -5.31 4.05 -5.02
CA LYS A 67 -5.90 3.79 -6.34
C LYS A 67 -4.94 4.16 -7.44
N ILE A 68 -4.90 3.34 -8.48
CA ILE A 68 -4.05 3.54 -9.66
C ILE A 68 -4.90 3.33 -10.90
N ASN A 69 -4.92 4.32 -11.79
CA ASN A 69 -5.57 4.17 -13.08
C ASN A 69 -4.73 3.23 -13.97
N PRO A 70 -5.26 2.08 -14.40
CA PRO A 70 -4.50 1.15 -15.23
C PRO A 70 -4.13 1.74 -16.60
N ALA A 71 -4.91 2.72 -17.10
CA ALA A 71 -4.72 3.29 -18.43
C ALA A 71 -3.49 4.22 -18.51
N ASP A 72 -3.27 5.05 -17.49
CA ASP A 72 -2.24 6.09 -17.51
C ASP A 72 -1.28 6.09 -16.31
N GLY A 73 -1.51 5.23 -15.31
CA GLY A 73 -0.66 5.12 -14.12
C GLY A 73 -0.89 6.19 -13.06
N THR A 74 -1.86 7.10 -13.26
CA THR A 74 -2.19 8.12 -12.26
C THR A 74 -2.57 7.46 -10.94
N ARG A 75 -1.89 7.89 -9.86
CA ARG A 75 -2.02 7.30 -8.52
C ARG A 75 -2.59 8.32 -7.53
N LYS A 76 -3.50 7.86 -6.67
CA LYS A 76 -4.03 8.62 -5.54
C LYS A 76 -4.03 7.76 -4.28
N ILE A 77 -3.50 8.30 -3.18
CA ILE A 77 -3.60 7.67 -1.85
C ILE A 77 -5.01 7.92 -1.31
N LEU A 78 -5.73 6.85 -1.00
CA LEU A 78 -7.07 6.91 -0.40
C LEU A 78 -7.04 6.93 1.13
N LEU A 79 -5.99 6.33 1.72
CA LEU A 79 -5.83 6.15 3.15
C LEU A 79 -4.35 6.02 3.52
N ASP A 80 -3.91 6.73 4.56
CA ASP A 80 -2.59 6.57 5.18
C ASP A 80 -2.75 6.09 6.64
N LEU A 81 -2.34 4.85 6.88
CA LEU A 81 -2.37 4.16 8.17
C LEU A 81 -0.98 4.01 8.79
N ASN A 82 0.01 4.79 8.35
CA ASN A 82 1.37 4.68 8.87
C ASN A 82 1.45 4.88 10.39
N HIS A 83 0.55 5.69 10.95
CA HIS A 83 0.40 5.91 12.39
C HIS A 83 -0.20 4.70 13.14
N ALA A 84 -0.95 3.82 12.46
CA ALA A 84 -1.74 2.76 13.09
C ALA A 84 -0.93 1.53 13.50
N LYS A 85 0.26 1.33 12.93
CA LYS A 85 1.11 0.16 13.23
C LYS A 85 1.75 0.20 14.62
N ASN A 86 1.92 1.40 15.19
CA ASN A 86 2.50 1.60 16.52
C ASN A 86 3.92 1.00 16.70
N PHE A 87 4.74 1.08 15.66
CA PHE A 87 6.18 0.88 15.71
C PHE A 87 6.86 1.81 14.69
N THR A 88 8.19 1.94 14.79
CA THR A 88 9.07 2.76 13.92
C THR A 88 8.81 2.49 12.44
N ARG A 89 9.35 3.22 11.45
CA ARG A 89 9.26 2.86 10.02
C ARG A 89 10.42 1.94 9.60
N TYR A 90 10.22 1.03 8.64
CA TYR A 90 11.22 -0.01 8.28
C TYR A 90 12.61 0.56 7.97
N ASP A 91 12.67 1.66 7.23
CA ASP A 91 13.90 2.35 6.86
C ASP A 91 14.61 3.03 8.05
N GLN A 92 13.87 3.36 9.11
CA GLN A 92 14.38 3.94 10.35
C GLN A 92 14.76 2.88 11.40
N VAL A 93 14.35 1.62 11.22
CA VAL A 93 14.75 0.55 12.12
C VAL A 93 16.23 0.23 11.92
N LYS A 94 16.99 0.28 13.03
CA LYS A 94 18.40 -0.11 13.06
C LYS A 94 18.53 -1.61 12.84
N MET A 95 19.58 -2.02 12.13
CA MET A 95 19.91 -3.44 11.99
C MET A 95 20.19 -4.04 13.37
N GLY A 96 19.57 -5.19 13.64
CA GLY A 96 19.82 -5.98 14.84
C GLY A 96 21.18 -6.70 14.77
N LYS A 97 21.52 -7.40 15.86
CA LYS A 97 22.78 -8.14 16.00
C LYS A 97 22.98 -9.18 14.90
N ASP A 98 21.89 -9.78 14.43
CA ASP A 98 21.90 -10.83 13.39
C ASP A 98 21.73 -10.27 11.96
N LYS A 99 21.91 -8.95 11.77
CA LYS A 99 21.67 -8.21 10.51
C LYS A 99 20.23 -8.18 10.03
N ASP A 100 19.29 -8.71 10.81
CA ASP A 100 17.86 -8.57 10.57
C ASP A 100 17.30 -7.36 11.30
N LYS A 101 16.30 -6.72 10.68
CA LYS A 101 15.50 -5.70 11.35
C LYS A 101 14.37 -6.41 12.10
N PRO A 102 14.11 -6.06 13.37
CA PRO A 102 12.92 -6.53 14.09
C PRO A 102 11.67 -5.88 13.50
N TRP A 103 11.32 -6.28 12.29
CA TRP A 103 10.24 -5.75 11.48
C TRP A 103 9.40 -6.91 10.95
N PRO A 104 8.07 -6.83 10.96
CA PRO A 104 7.25 -7.89 10.40
C PRO A 104 7.44 -7.96 8.88
N GLN A 105 7.56 -9.17 8.32
CA GLN A 105 7.52 -9.36 6.87
C GLN A 105 6.30 -8.69 6.23
N GLY A 106 5.19 -8.68 6.96
CA GLY A 106 3.96 -8.02 6.56
C GLY A 106 3.96 -6.50 6.76
N GLY A 107 2.75 -5.97 6.95
CA GLY A 107 2.49 -4.55 7.05
C GLY A 107 1.01 -4.29 6.91
N LEU A 108 0.62 -3.30 6.11
CA LEU A 108 -0.72 -3.28 5.52
C LEU A 108 -0.79 -4.30 4.38
N MET A 109 -1.54 -5.37 4.59
CA MET A 109 -1.53 -6.56 3.73
C MET A 109 -2.85 -6.70 2.98
N GLY A 110 -3.81 -7.43 3.56
CA GLY A 110 -5.01 -7.82 2.86
C GLY A 110 -5.94 -6.66 2.56
N LEU A 111 -6.66 -6.79 1.46
CA LEU A 111 -7.60 -5.82 0.92
C LEU A 111 -8.77 -6.60 0.30
N ALA A 112 -9.98 -6.30 0.73
CA ALA A 112 -11.20 -6.75 0.06
C ALA A 112 -12.17 -5.60 -0.15
N LEU A 113 -12.66 -5.48 -1.38
CA LEU A 113 -13.70 -4.52 -1.75
C LEU A 113 -15.04 -5.22 -1.62
N HIS A 114 -16.01 -4.61 -0.94
CA HIS A 114 -17.36 -5.15 -0.93
C HIS A 114 -17.93 -5.19 -2.36
N PRO A 115 -18.66 -6.24 -2.79
CA PRO A 115 -19.19 -6.34 -4.17
C PRO A 115 -20.07 -5.16 -4.60
N GLN A 116 -20.72 -4.50 -3.63
CA GLN A 116 -21.52 -3.29 -3.84
C GLN A 116 -20.79 -2.00 -3.42
N LEU A 117 -19.47 -1.92 -3.63
CA LEU A 117 -18.63 -0.79 -3.21
C LEU A 117 -19.16 0.58 -3.70
N LEU A 118 -19.74 0.61 -4.90
CA LEU A 118 -20.32 1.83 -5.51
C LEU A 118 -21.85 1.93 -5.31
N GLY A 119 -22.45 1.03 -4.55
CA GLY A 119 -23.87 0.99 -4.22
C GLY A 119 -24.11 1.19 -2.72
N ASP A 120 -25.04 0.42 -2.16
CA ASP A 120 -25.52 0.61 -0.78
C ASP A 120 -24.53 0.16 0.30
N ASN A 121 -23.51 -0.63 -0.08
CA ASN A 121 -22.52 -1.16 0.85
C ASN A 121 -21.10 -0.75 0.42
N PRO A 122 -20.74 0.53 0.60
CA PRO A 122 -19.45 1.08 0.19
C PRO A 122 -18.37 0.74 1.22
N TYR A 123 -18.08 -0.55 1.41
CA TYR A 123 -17.13 -1.00 2.43
C TYR A 123 -15.86 -1.59 1.83
N VAL A 124 -14.74 -1.29 2.49
CA VAL A 124 -13.41 -1.84 2.21
C VAL A 124 -12.88 -2.47 3.48
N TYR A 125 -12.40 -3.70 3.38
CA TYR A 125 -11.84 -4.46 4.49
C TYR A 125 -10.33 -4.54 4.33
N LEU A 126 -9.61 -4.33 5.43
CA LEU A 126 -8.15 -4.33 5.44
C LEU A 126 -7.63 -5.24 6.55
N ALA A 127 -6.52 -5.91 6.30
CA ALA A 127 -5.74 -6.62 7.33
C ALA A 127 -4.34 -6.02 7.43
N TYR A 128 -3.92 -5.66 8.65
CA TYR A 128 -2.58 -5.13 8.87
C TYR A 128 -1.97 -5.53 10.21
N VAL A 129 -0.64 -5.60 10.22
CA VAL A 129 0.15 -5.88 11.42
C VAL A 129 0.30 -4.61 12.27
N TYR A 130 0.23 -4.74 13.59
CA TYR A 130 0.50 -3.68 14.56
C TYR A 130 1.13 -4.25 15.85
N ASN A 131 1.71 -3.38 16.66
CA ASN A 131 2.18 -3.75 18.01
C ASN A 131 1.02 -3.82 19.01
N PHE A 132 0.90 -4.96 19.70
CA PHE A 132 -0.03 -5.10 20.82
C PHE A 132 0.42 -4.29 22.04
N SER A 133 -0.52 -4.02 22.95
CA SER A 133 -0.22 -3.30 24.19
C SER A 133 0.70 -4.13 25.09
N GLY A 134 1.82 -3.54 25.53
CA GLY A 134 2.83 -4.23 26.32
C GLY A 134 3.89 -4.97 25.50
N ALA A 135 3.94 -4.80 24.18
CA ALA A 135 5.04 -5.33 23.36
C ALA A 135 6.43 -4.85 23.84
N ASP A 136 6.53 -3.63 24.36
CA ASP A 136 7.79 -3.09 24.88
C ASP A 136 8.17 -3.63 26.28
N ALA A 137 7.30 -4.41 26.93
CA ALA A 137 7.63 -5.00 28.23
C ALA A 137 8.68 -6.10 28.09
N GLU A 138 9.50 -6.26 29.13
CA GLU A 138 10.61 -7.21 29.17
C GLU A 138 10.13 -8.63 28.82
N ASN A 139 10.77 -9.25 27.82
CA ASN A 139 10.45 -10.59 27.31
C ASN A 139 9.01 -10.78 26.78
N LYS A 140 8.30 -9.69 26.43
CA LYS A 140 6.93 -9.77 25.87
C LYS A 140 6.90 -9.54 24.37
N GLY A 141 7.65 -8.59 23.84
CA GLY A 141 7.62 -8.23 22.41
C GLY A 141 8.47 -9.12 21.52
N CYS A 142 9.63 -9.60 22.01
CA CYS A 142 10.51 -10.44 21.21
C CYS A 142 11.05 -11.62 22.01
N ALA A 143 11.22 -12.74 21.32
CA ALA A 143 11.87 -13.93 21.82
C ALA A 143 13.34 -13.87 21.40
N GLU A 144 14.16 -13.11 22.12
CA GLU A 144 15.55 -12.78 21.75
C GLU A 144 16.41 -14.02 21.45
N LYS A 145 16.21 -15.11 22.19
CA LYS A 145 16.92 -16.39 21.97
C LYS A 145 16.65 -17.01 20.59
N PHE A 146 15.51 -16.72 19.99
CA PHE A 146 15.03 -17.31 18.74
C PHE A 146 14.96 -16.30 17.58
N GLY A 147 15.36 -15.04 17.80
CA GLY A 147 15.46 -14.01 16.76
C GLY A 147 14.12 -13.46 16.22
N GLY A 148 12.99 -13.76 16.85
CA GLY A 148 11.66 -13.36 16.39
C GLY A 148 10.95 -12.37 17.32
N CYS A 149 10.15 -11.48 16.75
CA CYS A 149 9.25 -10.61 17.51
C CYS A 149 7.78 -11.02 17.31
N PHE A 150 6.94 -10.79 18.31
CA PHE A 150 5.52 -11.02 18.28
C PHE A 150 4.80 -9.75 17.86
N TYR A 151 3.77 -9.91 17.05
CA TYR A 151 2.92 -8.83 16.60
C TYR A 151 1.46 -9.29 16.67
N THR A 152 0.55 -8.39 16.31
CA THR A 152 -0.86 -8.74 16.18
C THR A 152 -1.37 -8.22 14.85
N THR A 153 -2.23 -9.00 14.23
CA THR A 153 -2.92 -8.61 13.00
C THR A 153 -4.30 -8.10 13.36
N ARG A 154 -4.65 -6.96 12.78
CA ARG A 154 -5.96 -6.36 12.91
C ARG A 154 -6.72 -6.48 11.60
N ILE A 155 -8.00 -6.84 11.69
CA ILE A 155 -8.97 -6.75 10.60
C ILE A 155 -9.87 -5.55 10.88
N VAL A 156 -9.98 -4.66 9.91
CA VAL A 156 -10.78 -3.45 9.98
C VAL A 156 -11.66 -3.29 8.76
N LYS A 157 -12.71 -2.50 8.91
CA LYS A 157 -13.60 -2.06 7.85
C LYS A 157 -13.56 -0.53 7.77
N TYR A 158 -13.49 -0.01 6.56
CA TYR A 158 -13.65 1.41 6.26
C TYR A 158 -14.84 1.62 5.34
N LYS A 159 -15.46 2.78 5.44
CA LYS A 159 -16.43 3.25 4.46
C LYS A 159 -15.72 4.03 3.36
N TYR A 160 -15.99 3.68 2.11
CA TYR A 160 -15.56 4.44 0.95
C TYR A 160 -16.50 5.61 0.68
N ASP A 161 -15.94 6.82 0.66
CA ASP A 161 -16.63 8.01 0.21
C ASP A 161 -16.31 8.25 -1.27
N ALA A 162 -17.20 7.86 -2.17
CA ALA A 162 -16.99 8.03 -3.61
C ALA A 162 -16.93 9.50 -4.04
N LYS A 163 -17.53 10.44 -3.29
CA LYS A 163 -17.54 11.86 -3.64
C LYS A 163 -16.21 12.53 -3.31
N ALA A 164 -15.68 12.24 -2.12
CA ALA A 164 -14.35 12.71 -1.71
C ALA A 164 -13.22 11.83 -2.26
N ASP A 165 -13.56 10.62 -2.68
CA ASP A 165 -12.67 9.56 -3.14
C ASP A 165 -11.56 9.30 -2.10
N THR A 166 -12.01 8.85 -0.93
CA THR A 166 -11.20 8.54 0.27
C THR A 166 -11.85 7.44 1.12
N LEU A 167 -11.08 6.80 2.01
CA LEU A 167 -11.60 5.88 3.01
C LEU A 167 -11.73 6.58 4.37
N LYS A 168 -12.88 6.40 5.03
CA LYS A 168 -13.22 7.04 6.30
C LYS A 168 -13.98 6.08 7.21
N GLU A 169 -14.32 6.54 8.41
CA GLU A 169 -15.18 5.81 9.36
C GLU A 169 -14.62 4.39 9.66
N LEU A 170 -13.44 4.35 10.29
CA LEU A 170 -12.82 3.10 10.74
C LEU A 170 -13.75 2.34 11.71
N GLU A 171 -14.02 1.08 11.40
CA GLU A 171 -14.62 0.10 12.31
C GLU A 171 -13.64 -1.05 12.55
N LEU A 172 -13.38 -1.35 13.81
CA LEU A 172 -12.56 -2.47 14.23
C LEU A 172 -13.40 -3.76 14.21
N LEU A 173 -12.96 -4.77 13.45
CA LEU A 173 -13.63 -6.08 13.41
C LEU A 173 -12.93 -7.11 14.31
N CYS A 174 -11.60 -7.14 14.30
CA CYS A 174 -10.80 -8.03 15.14
C CYS A 174 -9.40 -7.46 15.32
N ASP A 175 -8.86 -7.45 16.53
CA ASP A 175 -7.49 -7.01 16.83
C ASP A 175 -6.74 -8.00 17.73
N THR A 176 -7.12 -9.27 17.72
CA THR A 176 -6.51 -10.27 18.60
C THR A 176 -5.85 -11.41 17.84
N ILE A 177 -5.65 -11.28 16.52
CA ILE A 177 -5.05 -12.34 15.69
C ILE A 177 -3.55 -12.35 15.96
N PRO A 178 -2.98 -13.41 16.56
CA PRO A 178 -1.55 -13.45 16.84
C PRO A 178 -0.74 -13.44 15.55
N GLY A 179 0.39 -12.74 15.56
CA GLY A 179 1.36 -12.73 14.47
C GLY A 179 2.78 -12.71 15.01
N SER A 180 3.76 -12.83 14.13
CA SER A 180 5.17 -12.69 14.47
C SER A 180 5.87 -11.79 13.44
N SER A 181 7.19 -11.68 13.52
CA SER A 181 7.99 -10.99 12.51
C SER A 181 8.04 -11.74 11.17
N ASP A 182 7.56 -12.98 11.13
CA ASP A 182 7.65 -13.90 10.00
C ASP A 182 6.27 -14.53 9.69
N HIS A 183 6.10 -15.08 8.48
CA HIS A 183 4.90 -15.80 8.02
C HIS A 183 3.60 -14.99 8.15
N ASN A 184 3.65 -13.68 7.91
CA ASN A 184 2.46 -12.82 8.03
C ASN A 184 1.47 -12.92 6.88
N GLY A 185 1.81 -13.63 5.78
CA GLY A 185 1.08 -13.88 4.52
C GLY A 185 -0.42 -13.56 4.46
N GLY A 186 -0.80 -12.31 4.68
CA GLY A 186 -2.19 -11.93 4.94
C GLY A 186 -2.94 -11.58 3.67
N LYS A 187 -4.14 -12.16 3.52
CA LYS A 187 -5.19 -11.78 2.57
C LYS A 187 -6.49 -11.58 3.35
N VAL A 188 -7.46 -10.88 2.76
CA VAL A 188 -8.81 -10.69 3.30
C VAL A 188 -9.83 -11.22 2.30
#